data_AF-A0A814QNW2-F1
#
_entry.id   AF-A0A814QNW2-F1
#
_cell.length_a   1.000
_cell.length_b   1.000
_cell.length_c   1.000
_cell.angle_alpha   90.00
_cell.angle_beta   90.00
_cell.angle_gamma   90.00
#
_symmetry.space_group_name_H-M   'P 1'
#
loop_
_entity.id
_entity.type
_entity.pdbx_description
1 polymer ?
#
loop_
_entity_poly.entity_id
_entity_poly.type
_entity_poly.pdbx_seq_one_letter_code
_entity_poly.pdbx_strand_id
1 'polypeptide(L)'
;MSNKELLHIPLDNGVNLAYRLSHPIDKSLPTIVMHHAFLMNSRFYDRQFKDSRYAAYNLISIDAHGHGETTGRGKDFTFWDTASDTLQLLTKLDIDQFYVLT
;
A
#
# COMPACT_ATOMS: atom_id res chain seq x y z
N MET A 1 2.71 11.75 -16.58
CA MET A 1 3.62 12.19 -15.50
C MET A 1 2.73 12.85 -14.45
N SER A 2 2.61 12.42 -13.19
CA SER A 2 3.50 11.68 -12.30
C SER A 2 3.13 10.19 -12.19
N ASN A 3 4.12 9.30 -12.39
CA ASN A 3 4.08 7.95 -11.82
C ASN A 3 4.31 8.17 -10.33
N LYS A 4 3.25 8.14 -9.51
CA LYS A 4 3.46 8.17 -8.07
C LYS A 4 4.34 6.98 -7.71
N GLU A 5 5.51 7.33 -7.18
CA GLU A 5 6.68 6.47 -7.10
C GLU A 5 6.39 5.23 -6.28
N LEU A 6 6.92 4.08 -6.71
CA LEU A 6 6.86 2.85 -5.94
C LEU A 6 7.91 2.94 -4.84
N LEU A 7 7.44 2.88 -3.60
CA LEU A 7 8.25 2.96 -2.39
C LEU A 7 8.41 1.56 -1.81
N HIS A 8 9.50 1.39 -1.07
CA HIS A 8 9.79 0.15 -0.35
C HIS A 8 10.02 0.46 1.12
N ILE A 9 9.55 -0.41 2.01
CA ILE A 9 9.83 -0.31 3.43
C ILE A 9 10.21 -1.68 4.01
N PRO A 10 11.34 -1.78 4.72
CA PRO A 10 11.66 -2.99 5.47
C PRO A 10 10.74 -3.11 6.69
N LEU A 11 10.13 -4.28 6.82
CA LEU A 11 9.28 -4.67 7.95
C LEU A 11 10.06 -5.56 8.91
N ASP A 12 9.55 -5.70 10.13
CA ASP A 12 10.27 -6.34 11.23
C ASP A 12 10.34 -7.87 11.05
N ASN A 13 9.48 -8.42 10.20
CA ASN A 13 9.46 -9.84 9.80
C ASN A 13 10.37 -10.17 8.61
N GLY A 14 11.19 -9.22 8.15
CA GLY A 14 12.12 -9.41 7.02
C GLY A 14 11.51 -9.20 5.64
N VAL A 15 10.21 -8.87 5.55
CA VAL A 15 9.57 -8.46 4.31
C VAL A 15 10.04 -7.07 3.91
N ASN A 16 10.33 -6.87 2.64
CA ASN A 16 10.50 -5.54 2.05
C ASN A 16 9.23 -5.23 1.25
N LEU A 17 8.30 -4.50 1.87
CA LEU A 17 6.96 -4.25 1.35
C LEU A 17 7.00 -3.13 0.31
N ALA A 18 6.49 -3.40 -0.89
CA ALA A 18 6.34 -2.40 -1.92
C ALA A 18 4.94 -1.74 -1.85
N TYR A 19 4.91 -0.41 -1.85
CA TYR A 19 3.68 0.38 -1.75
C TYR A 19 3.79 1.71 -2.50
N ARG A 20 2.66 2.37 -2.72
CA ARG A 20 2.60 3.68 -3.38
C ARG A 20 1.76 4.64 -2.57
N LEU A 21 2.10 5.92 -2.63
CA LEU A 21 1.36 7.00 -1.97
C LEU A 21 0.76 7.98 -2.97
N SER A 22 -0.41 8.55 -2.67
CA SER A 22 -1.00 9.63 -3.47
C SER A 22 -0.16 10.92 -3.46
N HIS A 23 0.53 11.15 -2.36
CA HIS A 23 1.39 12.29 -2.01
C HIS A 23 2.02 11.94 -0.65
N PRO A 24 2.99 12.72 -0.13
CA PRO A 24 3.40 12.59 1.26
C PRO A 24 2.19 12.59 2.20
N ILE A 25 2.23 11.77 3.26
CA ILE A 25 1.11 11.62 4.19
C ILE A 25 0.76 12.97 4.82
N ASP A 26 -0.51 13.36 4.67
CA ASP A 26 -1.10 14.51 5.33
C ASP A 26 -2.04 14.03 6.43
N LYS A 27 -1.66 14.26 7.70
CA LYS A 27 -2.42 13.81 8.86
C LYS A 27 -3.79 14.48 9.01
N SER A 28 -4.07 15.56 8.27
CA SER A 28 -5.38 16.20 8.24
C SER A 28 -6.38 15.50 7.31
N LEU A 29 -5.91 14.59 6.45
CA LEU A 29 -6.72 13.88 5.47
C LEU A 29 -7.01 12.43 5.91
N PRO A 30 -8.19 11.88 5.58
CA PRO A 30 -8.47 10.45 5.76
C PRO A 30 -7.57 9.57 4.87
N THR A 31 -7.20 8.40 5.38
CA THR A 31 -6.39 7.42 4.64
C THR A 31 -7.23 6.28 4.07
N ILE A 32 -6.99 5.91 2.82
CA ILE A 32 -7.57 4.73 2.17
C ILE A 32 -6.43 3.79 1.74
N VAL A 33 -6.44 2.58 2.29
CA VAL A 33 -5.54 1.49 1.89
C VAL A 33 -6.24 0.61 0.87
N MET A 34 -5.57 0.34 -0.25
CA MET A 34 -6.15 -0.32 -1.40
C MET A 34 -5.37 -1.59 -1.77
N HIS A 35 -6.02 -2.73 -1.65
CA HIS A 35 -5.50 -4.05 -2.01
C HIS A 35 -6.00 -4.47 -3.38
N HIS A 36 -5.07 -4.77 -4.29
CA HIS A 36 -5.42 -5.17 -5.65
C HIS A 36 -5.97 -6.61 -5.72
N ALA A 37 -6.72 -6.90 -6.79
CA ALA A 37 -7.18 -8.26 -7.09
C ALA A 37 -6.01 -9.21 -7.45
N PHE A 38 -6.29 -10.52 -7.47
CA PHE A 38 -5.32 -11.54 -7.86
C PHE A 38 -4.77 -11.29 -9.29
N LEU A 39 -3.48 -11.59 -9.51
CA LEU A 39 -2.72 -11.31 -10.75
C LEU A 39 -2.53 -9.82 -11.10
N MET A 40 -2.79 -8.92 -10.15
CA MET A 40 -2.56 -7.48 -10.30
C MET A 40 -1.41 -7.01 -9.39
N ASN A 41 -1.19 -5.69 -9.36
CA ASN A 41 -0.28 -5.02 -8.42
C ASN A 41 -0.83 -3.62 -8.09
N SER A 42 -0.09 -2.84 -7.30
CA SER A 42 -0.41 -1.48 -6.84
C SER A 42 -0.71 -0.47 -7.98
N ARG A 43 -0.34 -0.77 -9.23
CA ARG A 43 -0.69 0.04 -10.41
C ARG A 43 -2.14 -0.12 -10.87
N PHE A 44 -2.86 -1.13 -10.37
CA PHE A 44 -4.28 -1.31 -10.63
C PHE A 44 -5.10 -0.02 -10.37
N TYR A 45 -4.66 0.78 -9.40
CA TYR A 45 -5.29 2.03 -8.99
C TYR A 45 -4.76 3.30 -9.68
N ASP A 46 -4.02 3.17 -10.80
CA ASP A 46 -3.42 4.33 -11.49
C ASP A 46 -4.44 5.40 -11.90
N ARG A 47 -5.71 5.02 -12.15
CA ARG A 47 -6.77 5.98 -12.47
C ARG A 47 -7.20 6.79 -11.25
N GLN A 48 -7.41 6.15 -10.10
CA GLN A 48 -7.77 6.80 -8.84
C GLN A 48 -6.65 7.74 -8.38
N PHE A 49 -5.40 7.31 -8.56
CA PHE A 49 -4.22 8.13 -8.27
C PHE A 49 -4.15 9.43 -9.09
N LYS A 50 -4.69 9.45 -10.31
CA LYS A 50 -4.67 10.61 -11.22
C LYS A 50 -5.93 11.47 -11.16
N ASP A 51 -6.95 11.01 -10.46
CA ASP A 51 -8.25 11.66 -10.41
C ASP A 51 -8.32 12.63 -9.23
N SER A 52 -8.54 13.91 -9.53
CA SER A 52 -8.54 15.00 -8.56
C SER A 52 -9.63 14.87 -7.50
N ARG A 53 -10.68 14.08 -7.75
CA ARG A 53 -11.72 13.80 -6.75
C ARG A 53 -11.19 13.05 -5.54
N TYR A 54 -10.08 12.31 -5.70
CA TYR A 54 -9.43 11.59 -4.61
C TYR A 54 -8.26 12.36 -3.99
N ALA A 55 -8.02 13.62 -4.37
CA ALA A 55 -6.99 14.45 -3.75
C ALA A 55 -7.30 14.81 -2.28
N ALA A 56 -8.53 14.58 -1.82
CA ALA A 56 -8.95 14.75 -0.43
C ALA A 56 -8.61 13.55 0.47
N TYR A 57 -7.85 12.56 -0.02
CA TYR A 57 -7.50 11.35 0.71
C TYR A 57 -6.00 11.02 0.57
N ASN A 58 -5.40 10.51 1.63
CA ASN A 58 -4.14 9.77 1.53
C ASN A 58 -4.46 8.40 0.91
N LEU A 59 -4.11 8.19 -0.36
CA LEU A 59 -4.24 6.88 -0.99
C LEU A 59 -2.95 6.09 -0.81
N ILE A 60 -3.11 4.85 -0.34
CA ILE A 60 -2.02 3.88 -0.23
C ILE A 60 -2.42 2.64 -1.03
N SER A 61 -1.60 2.23 -2.00
CA SER A 61 -1.76 0.91 -2.64
C SER A 61 -0.54 0.04 -2.37
N ILE A 62 -0.78 -1.24 -2.12
CA ILE A 62 0.24 -2.19 -1.66
C ILE A 62 0.36 -3.31 -2.68
N ASP A 63 1.59 -3.74 -2.96
CA ASP A 63 1.83 -5.00 -3.68
C ASP A 63 1.76 -6.16 -2.67
N ALA A 64 0.76 -7.03 -2.81
CA ALA A 64 0.61 -8.19 -1.94
C ALA A 64 1.75 -9.21 -2.13
N HIS A 65 1.91 -10.15 -1.19
CA HIS A 65 2.86 -11.24 -1.38
C HIS A 65 2.65 -11.98 -2.70
N GLY A 66 3.76 -12.28 -3.38
CA GLY A 66 3.75 -12.96 -4.68
C GLY A 66 3.36 -12.08 -5.87
N HIS A 67 3.11 -10.79 -5.65
CA HIS A 67 2.73 -9.83 -6.66
C HIS A 67 3.63 -8.59 -6.61
N GLY A 68 3.74 -7.89 -7.74
CA GLY A 68 4.53 -6.67 -7.85
C GLY A 68 5.96 -6.83 -7.32
N GLU A 69 6.41 -5.87 -6.51
CA GLU A 69 7.80 -5.79 -6.04
C GLU A 69 7.98 -6.12 -4.55
N THR A 70 6.95 -6.64 -3.86
CA THR A 70 7.08 -7.08 -2.47
C THR A 70 7.95 -8.34 -2.37
N THR A 71 9.06 -8.24 -1.63
CA THR A 71 10.09 -9.28 -1.49
C THR A 71 10.34 -9.64 -0.03
N GLY A 72 11.22 -10.62 0.23
CA GLY A 72 11.56 -11.07 1.60
C GLY A 72 10.55 -12.03 2.23
N ARG A 73 9.46 -12.36 1.53
CA ARG A 73 8.46 -13.35 1.97
C ARG A 73 9.03 -14.76 2.09
N GLY A 74 8.46 -15.55 3.01
CA GLY A 74 8.68 -16.99 3.08
C GLY A 74 8.11 -17.74 1.86
N LYS A 75 8.38 -19.05 1.79
CA LYS A 75 7.84 -19.91 0.71
C LYS A 75 6.32 -19.98 0.75
N ASP A 76 5.76 -20.07 1.95
CA ASP A 76 4.34 -20.11 2.21
C ASP A 76 3.91 -18.78 2.82
N PHE A 77 2.77 -18.27 2.38
CA PHE A 77 2.10 -17.09 2.93
C PHE A 77 0.60 -17.20 2.69
N THR A 78 -0.16 -16.46 3.47
CA THR A 78 -1.61 -16.35 3.42
C THR A 78 -1.99 -14.87 3.28
N PHE A 79 -3.29 -14.61 3.12
CA PHE A 79 -3.78 -13.23 3.10
C PHE A 79 -3.55 -12.50 4.45
N TRP A 80 -3.44 -13.24 5.56
CA TRP A 80 -3.17 -12.67 6.88
C TRP A 80 -1.77 -12.08 7.02
N ASP A 81 -0.80 -12.61 6.28
CA ASP A 81 0.56 -12.07 6.25
C ASP A 81 0.56 -10.68 5.62
N THR A 82 -0.09 -10.53 4.45
CA THR A 82 -0.26 -9.22 3.82
C THR A 82 -1.08 -8.24 4.68
N ALA A 83 -2.09 -8.71 5.41
CA ALA A 83 -2.82 -7.87 6.35
C ALA A 83 -1.93 -7.39 7.51
N SER A 84 -1.10 -8.27 8.06
CA SER A 84 -0.16 -7.93 9.15
C SER A 84 0.92 -6.96 8.69
N ASP A 85 1.45 -7.15 7.49
CA ASP A 85 2.42 -6.25 6.86
C ASP A 85 1.83 -4.86 6.60
N THR A 86 0.57 -4.82 6.19
CA THR A 86 -0.18 -3.57 6.01
C THR A 86 -0.30 -2.80 7.33
N LEU A 87 -0.60 -3.47 8.43
CA LEU A 87 -0.66 -2.82 9.75
C LEU A 87 0.72 -2.31 10.20
N GLN A 88 1.79 -3.05 9.93
CA GLN A 88 3.16 -2.58 10.22
C GLN A 88 3.55 -1.37 9.37
N LEU A 89 3.20 -1.37 8.07
CA LEU A 89 3.37 -0.21 7.20
C LEU A 89 2.68 1.02 7.79
N LEU A 90 1.40 0.90 8.16
CA LEU A 90 0.62 2.01 8.72
C LEU A 90 1.21 2.52 10.04
N THR A 91 1.68 1.61 10.90
CA THR A 91 2.42 1.97 12.13
C THR A 91 3.67 2.78 11.81
N LYS A 92 4.48 2.35 10.84
CA LYS A 92 5.72 3.04 10.44
C LYS A 92 5.44 4.39 9.75
N LEU A 93 4.27 4.55 9.13
CA LEU A 93 3.80 5.81 8.53
C LEU A 93 3.06 6.73 9.52
N ASP A 94 2.92 6.31 10.78
CA ASP A 94 2.22 7.07 11.84
C ASP A 94 0.75 7.36 11.48
N ILE A 95 0.05 6.32 11.01
CA ILE A 95 -1.36 6.34 10.60
C ILE A 95 -2.19 5.45 11.53
N ASP A 96 -3.00 6.09 12.39
CA ASP A 96 -3.82 5.39 13.38
C ASP A 96 -5.24 5.05 12.89
N GLN A 97 -5.73 5.75 11.86
CA GLN A 97 -7.09 5.60 11.33
C GLN A 97 -7.07 5.52 9.81
N PHE A 98 -7.76 4.53 9.27
CA PHE A 98 -7.80 4.27 7.84
C PHE A 98 -9.07 3.50 7.44
N TYR A 99 -9.39 3.59 6.16
CA TYR A 99 -10.38 2.76 5.49
C TYR A 99 -9.67 1.76 4.59
N VAL A 100 -10.30 0.62 4.33
CA VAL A 100 -9.76 -0.42 3.46
C VAL A 100 -10.67 -0.63 2.26
N LEU A 101 -10.06 -0.72 1.08
CA LEU A 101 -10.66 -1.22 -0.15
C LEU A 101 -9.96 -2.52 -0.54
N THR A 102 -10.70 -3.63 -0.53
CA THR A 102 -10.22 -4.97 -0.91
C THR A 102 -10.88 -5.46 -2.18
#